data_AF-A0A830GDW2-F1
#
_entry.id   AF-A0A830GDW2-F1
#
_cell.length_a   1.000
_cell.length_b   1.000
_cell.length_c   1.000
_cell.angle_alpha   90.00
_cell.angle_beta   90.00
_cell.angle_gamma   90.00
#
_symmetry.space_group_name_H-M   'P 1'
#
loop_
_entity.id
_entity.type
_entity.pdbx_description
1 polymer ?
#
loop_
_entity_poly.entity_id
_entity_poly.type
_entity_poly.pdbx_seq_one_letter_code
_entity_poly.pdbx_strand_id
1 'polypeptide(L)'
;MIEFRLLESGVEPRDLPGTHPGAYTEAAQRGILSEYSAMDIQELWRDHRAKTYYQDGLAARQRAEILYELATETHEFIVNQSSKRHECLCT
;
A
#
# COMPACT_ATOMS: atom_id res chain seq x y z
N MET A 1 -5.77 -7.45 -11.62
CA MET A 1 -4.46 -6.80 -11.90
C MET A 1 -4.58 -6.07 -13.22
N ILE A 2 -4.01 -4.87 -13.39
CA ILE A 2 -4.20 -4.03 -14.60
C ILE A 2 -3.65 -4.69 -15.87
N GLU A 3 -2.50 -5.37 -15.79
CA GLU A 3 -1.94 -6.12 -16.92
C GLU A 3 -2.87 -7.24 -17.40
N PHE A 4 -3.59 -7.90 -16.48
CA PHE A 4 -4.59 -8.91 -16.85
C PHE A 4 -5.76 -8.29 -17.63
N ARG A 5 -6.22 -7.10 -17.24
CA ARG A 5 -7.25 -6.38 -18.00
C ARG A 5 -6.78 -5.94 -19.37
N LEU A 6 -5.50 -5.59 -19.50
CA LEU A 6 -4.89 -5.28 -20.79
C LEU A 6 -4.89 -6.51 -21.70
N LEU A 7 -4.53 -7.68 -21.19
CA LEU A 7 -4.63 -8.94 -21.92
C LEU A 7 -6.08 -9.26 -22.33
N GLU A 8 -7.04 -9.13 -21.41
CA GLU A 8 -8.48 -9.32 -21.71
C GLU A 8 -8.99 -8.33 -22.78
N SER A 9 -8.39 -7.14 -22.87
CA SER A 9 -8.70 -6.13 -23.88
C SER A 9 -8.02 -6.35 -25.24
N GLY A 10 -7.27 -7.44 -25.39
CA GLY A 10 -6.59 -7.83 -26.63
C GLY A 10 -5.16 -7.30 -26.79
N VAL A 11 -4.50 -6.87 -25.71
CA VAL A 11 -3.04 -6.64 -25.73
C VAL A 11 -2.34 -7.99 -25.76
N GLU A 12 -1.41 -8.19 -26.69
CA GLU A 12 -0.60 -9.39 -26.70
C GLU A 12 0.42 -9.37 -25.55
N PRO A 13 0.76 -10.51 -24.92
CA PRO A 13 1.69 -10.54 -23.80
C PRO A 13 3.06 -9.89 -24.07
N ARG A 14 3.55 -9.96 -25.32
CA ARG A 14 4.81 -9.33 -25.74
C ARG A 14 4.75 -7.81 -25.85
N ASP A 15 3.54 -7.26 -26.00
CA ASP A 15 3.29 -5.83 -26.19
C ASP A 15 2.84 -5.17 -24.87
N LEU A 16 2.76 -5.94 -23.77
CA LEU A 16 2.52 -5.39 -22.45
C LEU A 16 3.67 -4.46 -22.04
N PRO A 17 3.36 -3.27 -21.50
CA PRO A 17 4.38 -2.40 -20.94
C PRO A 17 5.13 -3.10 -19.80
N GLY A 18 6.45 -3.24 -19.92
CA GLY A 18 7.30 -3.85 -18.89
C GLY A 18 7.50 -3.00 -17.63
N THR A 19 6.74 -1.93 -17.47
CA THR A 19 6.80 -1.02 -16.32
C THR A 19 5.41 -0.69 -15.82
N HIS A 20 5.24 -0.56 -14.51
CA HIS A 20 3.96 -0.21 -13.91
C HIS A 20 3.41 1.14 -14.42
N PRO A 21 4.21 2.23 -14.54
CA PRO A 21 3.71 3.47 -15.14
C PRO A 21 3.21 3.26 -16.57
N GLY A 22 3.95 2.51 -17.38
CA GLY A 22 3.54 2.17 -18.75
C GLY A 22 2.21 1.41 -18.78
N ALA A 23 2.01 0.44 -17.88
CA ALA A 23 0.76 -0.32 -17.78
C ALA A 23 -0.44 0.56 -17.40
N TYR A 24 -0.25 1.55 -16.52
CA TYR A 24 -1.30 2.49 -16.15
C TYR A 24 -1.65 3.45 -17.29
N THR A 25 -0.64 3.94 -18.03
CA THR A 25 -0.84 4.78 -19.23
C THR A 25 -1.61 4.02 -20.31
N GLU A 26 -1.21 2.79 -20.61
CA GLU A 26 -1.89 1.96 -21.61
C GLU A 26 -3.34 1.66 -21.21
N ALA A 27 -3.58 1.40 -19.92
CA ALA A 27 -4.92 1.17 -19.40
C ALA A 27 -5.82 2.42 -19.52
N ALA A 28 -5.27 3.62 -19.37
CA ALA A 28 -6.01 4.87 -19.60
C ALA A 28 -6.35 5.06 -21.09
N GLN A 29 -5.38 4.83 -21.98
CA GLN A 29 -5.57 4.96 -23.43
C GLN A 29 -6.67 4.02 -23.96
N ARG A 30 -6.83 2.86 -23.33
CA ARG A 30 -7.86 1.87 -23.66
C ARG A 30 -9.18 2.05 -22.91
N GLY A 31 -9.30 3.08 -22.08
CA GLY A 31 -10.50 3.36 -21.28
C GLY A 31 -10.76 2.36 -20.16
N ILE A 32 -9.78 1.53 -19.80
CA ILE A 32 -9.86 0.61 -18.66
C ILE A 32 -9.75 1.38 -17.34
N LEU A 33 -8.95 2.45 -17.33
CA LEU A 33 -8.86 3.44 -16.27
C LEU A 33 -9.26 4.81 -16.80
N SER A 34 -9.75 5.68 -15.91
CA SER A 34 -9.76 7.11 -16.21
C SER A 34 -8.32 7.65 -16.20
N GLU A 35 -8.06 8.72 -16.95
CA GLU A 35 -6.76 9.41 -16.92
C GLU A 35 -6.40 9.87 -15.50
N TYR A 36 -7.37 10.39 -14.75
CA TYR A 36 -7.21 10.78 -13.35
C TYR A 36 -6.74 9.62 -12.48
N SER A 37 -7.41 8.46 -12.57
CA SER A 37 -7.03 7.26 -11.81
C SER A 37 -5.65 6.71 -12.21
N ALA A 38 -5.31 6.77 -13.49
CA ALA A 38 -3.99 6.35 -13.96
C ALA A 38 -2.89 7.26 -13.40
N MET A 39 -3.12 8.57 -13.35
CA MET A 39 -2.19 9.55 -12.78
C MET A 39 -2.01 9.36 -11.27
N ASP A 40 -3.10 9.22 -10.51
CA ASP A 40 -3.05 9.00 -9.06
C ASP A 40 -2.27 7.71 -8.71
N ILE A 41 -2.53 6.62 -9.42
CA ILE A 41 -1.85 5.33 -9.17
C ILE A 41 -0.37 5.40 -9.59
N GLN A 42 -0.03 6.14 -10.65
CA GLN A 42 1.36 6.40 -11.02
C GLN A 42 2.11 7.19 -9.94
N GLU A 43 1.48 8.23 -9.39
CA GLU A 43 2.04 9.02 -8.29
C GLU A 43 2.22 8.16 -7.04
N LEU A 44 1.20 7.38 -6.66
CA LEU A 44 1.31 6.45 -5.54
C LEU A 44 2.46 5.45 -5.75
N TRP A 45 2.59 4.88 -6.95
CA TRP A 45 3.67 3.97 -7.26
C TRP A 45 5.04 4.65 -7.14
N ARG A 46 5.20 5.85 -7.69
CA ARG A 46 6.45 6.62 -7.64
C ARG A 46 6.83 6.97 -6.21
N ASP A 47 5.87 7.49 -5.46
CA ASP A 47 6.12 8.06 -4.14
C ASP A 47 6.23 7.00 -3.06
N HIS A 48 5.51 5.88 -3.17
CA HIS A 48 5.51 4.84 -2.14
C HIS A 48 6.41 3.67 -2.49
N ARG A 49 6.52 3.23 -3.76
CA ARG A 49 7.38 2.08 -4.08
C ARG A 49 8.85 2.44 -3.94
N ALA A 50 9.30 3.57 -4.49
CA ALA A 50 10.71 3.95 -4.38
C ALA A 50 11.12 4.18 -2.91
N LYS A 51 10.29 4.91 -2.15
CA LYS A 51 10.58 5.24 -0.76
C LYS A 51 10.47 4.03 0.19
N THR A 52 9.53 3.12 -0.03
CA THR A 52 9.38 1.92 0.80
C THR A 52 10.37 0.81 0.42
N TYR A 53 10.62 0.59 -0.88
CA TYR A 53 11.48 -0.49 -1.35
C TYR A 53 12.97 -0.17 -1.15
N TYR A 54 13.39 1.09 -1.34
CA TYR A 54 14.76 1.53 -1.10
C TYR A 54 14.98 2.09 0.32
N GLN A 55 13.99 1.96 1.21
CA GLN A 55 14.01 2.52 2.57
C GLN A 55 14.35 4.02 2.65
N ASP A 56 14.21 4.75 1.54
CA ASP A 56 14.54 6.18 1.43
C ASP A 56 13.32 7.08 1.76
N GLY A 57 12.33 6.49 2.42
CA GLY A 57 11.13 7.16 2.90
C GLY A 57 11.25 7.59 4.36
N LEU A 58 11.13 8.89 4.60
CA LEU A 58 10.98 9.57 5.90
C LEU A 58 9.81 9.09 6.79
N ALA A 59 9.16 7.96 6.49
CA ALA A 59 7.92 7.52 7.14
C ALA A 59 8.04 6.20 7.94
N ALA A 60 9.23 5.71 8.27
CA ALA A 60 9.35 4.50 9.11
C ALA A 60 9.29 4.81 10.61
N ARG A 61 10.11 5.75 11.10
CA ARG A 61 10.25 6.01 12.54
C ARG A 61 8.97 6.58 13.16
N GLN A 62 8.45 7.68 12.62
CA GLN A 62 7.25 8.32 13.19
C GLN A 62 6.03 7.38 13.16
N ARG A 63 5.88 6.57 12.09
CA ARG A 63 4.80 5.58 12.03
C ARG A 63 5.01 4.44 13.01
N ALA A 64 6.25 4.00 13.22
CA ALA A 64 6.58 2.98 14.21
C ALA A 64 6.31 3.48 15.64
N GLU A 65 6.65 4.74 15.93
CA GLU A 65 6.37 5.40 17.21
C GLU A 65 4.86 5.49 17.46
N ILE A 66 4.09 5.98 16.48
CA ILE A 66 2.62 6.06 16.59
C ILE A 66 2.00 4.67 16.77
N LEU A 67 2.50 3.66 16.06
CA LEU A 67 1.98 2.29 16.18
C LEU A 67 2.32 1.67 17.54
N TYR A 68 3.51 1.97 18.07
CA TYR A 68 3.93 1.55 19.41
C TYR A 68 3.10 2.22 20.51
N GLU A 69 2.86 3.54 20.40
CA GLU A 69 1.99 4.28 21.31
C GLU A 69 0.57 3.71 21.31
N LEU A 70 -0.02 3.52 20.12
CA LEU A 70 -1.36 2.95 19.98
C LEU A 70 -1.46 1.53 20.58
N ALA A 71 -0.46 0.69 20.36
CA ALA A 71 -0.42 -0.66 20.91
C ALA A 71 -0.33 -0.63 22.45
N THR A 72 0.44 0.31 23.01
CA THR A 72 0.58 0.51 24.45
C THR A 72 -0.75 0.96 25.07
N GLU A 73 -1.40 1.97 24.50
CA GLU A 73 -2.70 2.46 24.98
C GLU A 73 -3.79 1.39 24.91
N THR A 74 -3.83 0.62 23.81
CA THR A 74 -4.79 -0.47 23.63
C THR A 74 -4.57 -1.58 24.66
N HIS A 75 -3.31 -1.92 24.92
CA HIS A 75 -2.94 -2.90 25.92
C HIS A 75 -3.37 -2.47 27.33
N GLU A 76 -3.06 -1.24 27.72
CA GLU A 76 -3.47 -0.66 29.01
C GLU A 76 -4.99 -0.67 29.16
N PHE A 77 -5.72 -0.28 28.12
CA PHE A 77 -7.18 -0.28 28.14
C PHE A 77 -7.74 -1.70 28.38
N ILE A 78 -7.25 -2.70 27.64
CA ILE A 78 -7.71 -4.08 27.75
C ILE A 78 -7.39 -4.66 29.13
N VAL A 79 -6.16 -4.46 29.63
CA VAL A 79 -5.76 -4.95 30.97
C VAL A 79 -6.61 -4.29 32.06
N ASN A 80 -6.89 -2.99 31.94
CA ASN A 80 -7.66 -2.27 32.95
C ASN A 80 -9.15 -2.66 32.96
N GLN A 81 -9.71 -2.99 31.80
CA GLN A 81 -11.14 -3.33 31.64
C GLN A 81 -11.43 -4.83 31.76
N SER A 82 -10.41 -5.69 31.67
CA SER A 82 -10.59 -7.13 31.83
C SER A 82 -10.83 -7.52 33.29
N SER A 83 -11.85 -8.33 33.55
CA SER A 83 -12.12 -8.94 34.86
C SER A 83 -11.07 -10.00 35.25
N LYS A 84 -10.19 -10.39 34.32
CA LYS A 84 -9.09 -11.34 34.49
C LYS A 84 -7.73 -10.63 34.57
N ARG A 85 -7.59 -9.63 35.45
CA ARG A 85 -6.34 -8.87 35.65
C ARG A 85 -5.09 -9.73 35.97
N HIS A 86 -5.28 -11.00 36.36
CA HIS A 86 -4.24 -11.90 36.82
C HIS A 86 -3.62 -12.79 35.71
N GLU A 87 -4.08 -12.69 34.46
CA GLU A 87 -3.55 -13.50 33.34
C GLU A 87 -2.55 -12.74 32.43
N CYS A 88 -2.32 -11.42 32.58
CA CYS A 88 -1.24 -10.79 31.79
C CYS A 88 0.13 -11.09 32.38
N LEU A 89 0.94 -11.85 31.64
CA LEU A 89 2.39 -11.94 31.82
C LEU A 89 3.06 -10.84 31.01
N CYS A 90 2.88 -9.61 31.46
CA CYS A 90 3.54 -8.43 30.93
C CYS A 90 4.93 -8.33 31.61
N THR A 91 6.04 -8.51 30.87
CA THR A 91 7.42 -8.26 31.35
C THR A 91 7.95 -6.94 30.85
#